data_AF-A0A1X7SMX9-F1
#
_entry.id   AF-A0A1X7SMX9-F1
#
_cell.length_a   1.000
_cell.length_b   1.000
_cell.length_c   1.000
_cell.angle_alpha   90.00
_cell.angle_beta   90.00
_cell.angle_gamma   90.00
#
_symmetry.space_group_name_H-M   'P 1'
#
loop_
_entity.id
_entity.type
_entity.pdbx_description
1 polymer ?
#
loop_
_entity_poly.entity_id
_entity_poly.type
_entity_poly.pdbx_seq_one_letter_code
_entity_poly.pdbx_strand_id
1 'polypeptide(L)'
;MKGKRGKQVLRENIAKQWTELGIMKGERGKQVLRENIAKQWTELGIMKGERGKQVLRENIAKQWTELGIMKGERGKQVLRENIAKQWTELGIMKGERGKQVLRENIAKQWTELGIMKGERGKQVLRENIAKQWTELGIMKGERGKQVLRENIAKQWTELGIMKGGRGRRVV
;
A
#
# COMPACT_ATOMS: atom_id res chain seq x y z
N MET A 1 11.93 25.72 -14.16
CA MET A 1 11.65 24.40 -14.80
C MET A 1 10.27 23.92 -14.35
N LYS A 2 9.37 23.60 -15.29
CA LYS A 2 7.96 23.24 -15.02
C LYS A 2 7.87 21.87 -14.32
N GLY A 3 7.45 21.82 -13.06
CA GLY A 3 7.16 20.60 -12.32
C GLY A 3 5.99 19.83 -12.93
N LYS A 4 6.28 18.74 -13.66
CA LYS A 4 5.27 17.89 -14.30
C LYS A 4 4.46 17.16 -13.22
N ARG A 5 3.18 17.53 -13.08
CA ARG A 5 2.19 16.79 -12.29
C ARG A 5 1.75 15.58 -13.12
N GLY A 6 2.01 14.36 -12.65
CA GLY A 6 1.50 13.13 -13.26
C GLY A 6 0.17 12.74 -12.60
N LYS A 7 -0.88 12.52 -13.39
CA LYS A 7 -2.15 11.96 -12.91
C LYS A 7 -2.61 10.84 -13.84
N GLN A 8 -2.88 9.68 -13.27
CA GLN A 8 -3.48 8.54 -13.96
C GLN A 8 -4.75 8.12 -13.23
N VAL A 9 -5.79 7.81 -14.00
CA VAL A 9 -7.07 7.31 -13.48
C VAL A 9 -7.57 6.21 -14.39
N LEU A 10 -7.84 5.03 -13.85
CA LEU A 10 -8.44 3.90 -14.57
C LEU A 10 -9.64 3.40 -13.78
N ARG A 11 -10.75 3.17 -14.50
CA ARG A 11 -12.01 2.76 -13.90
C ARG A 11 -12.70 1.67 -14.73
N GLU A 12 -13.37 0.75 -14.05
CA GLU A 12 -14.35 -0.17 -14.65
C GLU A 12 -13.77 -1.06 -15.77
N ASN A 13 -12.46 -1.32 -15.74
CA ASN A 13 -11.83 -2.17 -16.74
C ASN A 13 -11.88 -3.64 -16.32
N ILE A 14 -12.02 -4.52 -17.30
CA ILE A 14 -12.00 -5.97 -17.11
C ILE A 14 -10.85 -6.54 -17.94
N ALA A 15 -9.94 -7.27 -17.30
CA ALA A 15 -8.84 -7.93 -17.96
C ALA A 15 -8.66 -9.37 -17.49
N LYS A 16 -8.14 -10.25 -18.36
CA LYS A 16 -7.66 -11.56 -17.90
C LYS A 16 -6.38 -11.38 -17.08
N GLN A 17 -5.46 -10.58 -17.59
CA GLN A 17 -4.20 -10.22 -16.95
C GLN A 17 -4.05 -8.70 -16.99
N TRP A 18 -3.83 -8.10 -15.83
CA TRP A 18 -3.54 -6.69 -15.67
C TRP A 18 -2.10 -6.55 -15.23
N THR A 19 -1.27 -5.93 -16.05
CA THR A 19 0.11 -5.60 -15.70
C THR A 19 0.31 -4.11 -15.88
N GLU A 20 0.62 -3.42 -14.79
CA GLU A 20 0.93 -2.00 -14.81
C GLU A 20 2.38 -1.79 -14.37
N LEU A 21 3.19 -1.20 -15.25
CA LEU A 21 4.57 -0.81 -14.97
C LEU A 21 4.66 0.71 -15.01
N GLY A 22 4.93 1.33 -13.86
CA GLY A 22 4.91 2.79 -13.74
C GLY A 22 6.16 3.34 -13.07
N ILE A 23 6.89 4.22 -13.75
CA ILE A 23 7.89 5.09 -13.09
C ILE A 23 7.40 6.54 -13.16
N MET A 24 6.93 7.07 -12.03
CA MET A 24 6.54 8.47 -11.91
C MET A 24 7.66 9.30 -11.30
N LYS A 25 8.15 10.31 -12.02
CA LYS A 25 9.12 11.32 -11.55
C LYS A 25 8.50 12.72 -11.66
N GLY A 26 8.56 13.51 -10.59
CA GLY A 26 8.09 14.91 -10.60
C GLY A 26 7.67 15.41 -9.22
N GLU A 27 7.27 16.68 -9.10
CA GLU A 27 6.83 17.25 -7.82
C GLU A 27 5.61 16.51 -7.24
N ARG A 28 4.66 16.10 -8.10
CA ARG A 28 3.42 15.43 -7.69
C ARG A 28 3.04 14.31 -8.64
N GLY A 29 2.92 13.08 -8.11
CA GLY A 29 2.36 11.92 -8.79
C GLY A 29 1.06 11.46 -8.13
N LYS A 30 0.02 11.20 -8.93
CA LYS A 30 -1.24 10.63 -8.44
C LYS A 30 -1.75 9.52 -9.35
N GLN A 31 -2.05 8.36 -8.79
CA GLN A 31 -2.70 7.25 -9.47
C GLN A 31 -4.00 6.90 -8.75
N VAL A 32 -5.04 6.58 -9.51
CA VAL A 32 -6.34 6.14 -8.99
C VAL A 32 -6.85 4.97 -9.83
N LEU A 33 -7.05 3.83 -9.20
CA LEU A 33 -7.63 2.62 -9.79
C LEU A 33 -8.93 2.31 -9.07
N ARG A 34 -10.04 2.26 -9.80
CA ARG A 34 -11.36 2.02 -9.21
C ARG A 34 -12.17 0.99 -9.96
N GLU A 35 -12.82 0.07 -9.25
CA GLU A 35 -13.82 -0.86 -9.84
C GLU A 35 -13.26 -1.70 -11.00
N ASN A 36 -11.96 -1.97 -11.03
CA ASN A 36 -11.35 -2.81 -12.06
C ASN A 36 -11.35 -4.28 -11.62
N ILE A 37 -11.46 -5.19 -12.59
CA ILE A 37 -11.51 -6.64 -12.37
C ILE A 37 -10.41 -7.31 -13.19
N ALA A 38 -9.57 -8.11 -12.53
CA ALA A 38 -8.59 -8.96 -13.21
C ALA A 38 -8.59 -10.40 -12.69
N LYS A 39 -8.18 -11.40 -13.49
CA LYS A 39 -7.84 -12.70 -12.87
C LYS A 39 -6.48 -12.60 -12.18
N GLN A 40 -5.50 -12.02 -12.86
CA GLN A 40 -4.17 -11.75 -12.32
C GLN A 40 -3.89 -10.25 -12.41
N TRP A 41 -3.57 -9.64 -11.28
CA TRP A 41 -3.21 -8.23 -11.16
C TRP A 41 -1.77 -8.13 -10.70
N THR A 42 -0.94 -7.48 -11.49
CA THR A 42 0.45 -7.18 -11.16
C THR A 42 0.70 -5.69 -11.35
N GLU A 43 1.05 -4.99 -10.28
CA GLU A 43 1.44 -3.59 -10.32
C GLU A 43 2.89 -3.44 -9.87
N LEU A 44 3.74 -2.88 -10.72
CA LEU A 44 5.13 -2.57 -10.43
C LEU A 44 5.33 -1.05 -10.55
N GLY A 45 5.51 -0.39 -9.42
CA GLY A 45 5.54 1.08 -9.35
C GLY A 45 6.81 1.61 -8.69
N ILE A 46 7.46 2.60 -9.32
CA ILE A 46 8.43 3.47 -8.65
C ILE A 46 7.96 4.91 -8.73
N MET A 47 7.71 5.52 -7.58
CA MET A 47 7.30 6.91 -7.49
C MET A 47 8.40 7.74 -6.79
N LYS A 48 9.00 8.68 -7.52
CA LYS A 48 10.02 9.60 -7.01
C LYS A 48 9.56 11.05 -7.15
N GLY A 49 9.39 11.76 -6.04
CA GLY A 49 8.88 13.13 -6.08
C GLY A 49 8.65 13.74 -4.71
N GLU A 50 8.28 15.01 -4.62
CA GLU A 50 7.92 15.60 -3.33
C GLU A 50 6.66 14.93 -2.76
N ARG A 51 5.65 14.69 -3.61
CA ARG A 51 4.37 14.12 -3.18
C ARG A 51 3.92 12.98 -4.09
N GLY A 52 3.74 11.82 -3.48
CA GLY A 52 3.18 10.64 -4.12
C GLY A 52 1.84 10.23 -3.53
N LYS A 53 0.85 9.94 -4.38
CA LYS A 53 -0.42 9.38 -3.94
C LYS A 53 -0.93 8.26 -4.86
N GLN A 54 -1.21 7.11 -4.27
CA GLN A 54 -1.89 6.00 -4.93
C GLN A 54 -3.20 5.73 -4.20
N VAL A 55 -4.25 5.43 -4.97
CA VAL A 55 -5.57 5.06 -4.43
C VAL A 55 -6.12 3.90 -5.23
N LEU A 56 -6.40 2.80 -4.56
CA LEU A 56 -7.06 1.63 -5.13
C LEU A 56 -8.37 1.40 -4.38
N ARG A 57 -9.48 1.38 -5.11
CA ARG A 57 -10.80 1.24 -4.52
C ARG A 57 -11.67 0.24 -5.27
N GLU A 58 -12.35 -0.65 -4.55
CA GLU A 58 -13.38 -1.54 -5.13
C GLU A 58 -12.84 -2.43 -6.26
N ASN A 59 -11.52 -2.71 -6.31
CA ASN A 59 -10.95 -3.59 -7.34
C ASN A 59 -10.98 -5.06 -6.90
N ILE A 60 -11.09 -5.97 -7.87
CA ILE A 60 -11.21 -7.40 -7.64
C ILE A 60 -10.15 -8.16 -8.42
N ALA A 61 -9.40 -9.04 -7.75
CA ALA A 61 -8.50 -9.99 -8.40
C ALA A 61 -8.62 -11.42 -7.86
N LYS A 62 -8.20 -12.44 -8.63
CA LYS A 62 -7.92 -13.76 -8.00
C LYS A 62 -6.53 -13.72 -7.35
N GLN A 63 -5.55 -13.27 -8.09
CA GLN A 63 -4.17 -13.08 -7.61
C GLN A 63 -3.81 -11.61 -7.76
N TRP A 64 -3.40 -10.99 -6.66
CA TRP A 64 -2.99 -9.60 -6.59
C TRP A 64 -1.54 -9.53 -6.11
N THR A 65 -0.68 -8.92 -6.93
CA THR A 65 0.72 -8.65 -6.60
C THR A 65 1.00 -7.18 -6.81
N GLU A 66 1.41 -6.48 -5.77
CA GLU A 66 1.85 -5.08 -5.84
C GLU A 66 3.28 -4.97 -5.35
N LEU A 67 4.19 -4.48 -6.20
CA LEU A 67 5.56 -4.16 -5.83
C LEU A 67 5.78 -2.66 -6.02
N GLY A 68 6.01 -1.95 -4.92
CA GLY A 68 6.06 -0.48 -4.91
C GLY A 68 7.30 0.06 -4.24
N ILE A 69 7.95 1.04 -4.86
CA ILE A 69 8.94 1.90 -4.20
C ILE A 69 8.49 3.36 -4.28
N MET A 70 8.25 3.97 -3.13
CA MET A 70 7.90 5.39 -3.04
C MET A 70 9.02 6.16 -2.33
N LYS A 71 9.69 7.07 -3.05
CA LYS A 71 10.75 7.94 -2.52
C LYS A 71 10.35 9.41 -2.65
N GLY A 72 10.22 10.12 -1.53
CA GLY A 72 9.78 11.51 -1.56
C GLY A 72 9.65 12.18 -0.21
N GLU A 73 9.24 13.43 -0.16
CA GLU A 73 8.92 14.05 1.13
C GLU A 73 7.64 13.44 1.72
N ARG A 74 6.62 13.22 0.88
CA ARG A 74 5.30 12.74 1.31
C ARG A 74 4.80 11.61 0.42
N GLY A 75 4.71 10.43 0.99
CA GLY A 75 4.09 9.27 0.35
C GLY A 75 2.74 8.92 0.96
N LYS A 76 1.74 8.65 0.12
CA LYS A 76 0.44 8.15 0.57
C LYS A 76 -0.10 7.04 -0.31
N GLN A 77 -0.41 5.90 0.29
CA GLN A 77 -1.13 4.80 -0.33
C GLN A 77 -2.46 4.59 0.39
N VAL A 78 -3.51 4.32 -0.37
CA VAL A 78 -4.85 4.03 0.16
C VAL A 78 -5.46 2.88 -0.62
N LEU A 79 -5.71 1.77 0.06
CA LEU A 79 -6.42 0.61 -0.45
C LEU A 79 -7.74 0.49 0.30
N ARG A 80 -8.85 0.50 -0.42
CA ARG A 80 -10.19 0.42 0.18
C ARG A 80 -11.11 -0.54 -0.56
N GLU A 81 -11.83 -1.38 0.18
CA GLU A 81 -12.90 -2.24 -0.37
C GLU A 81 -12.40 -3.14 -1.52
N ASN A 82 -11.10 -3.50 -1.56
CA ASN A 82 -10.56 -4.39 -2.59
C ASN A 82 -10.64 -5.85 -2.15
N ILE A 83 -10.77 -6.76 -3.12
CA ILE A 83 -10.96 -8.19 -2.88
C ILE A 83 -9.94 -9.00 -3.68
N ALA A 84 -9.23 -9.91 -3.00
CA ALA A 84 -8.37 -10.90 -3.64
C ALA A 84 -8.57 -12.31 -3.07
N LYS A 85 -8.21 -13.37 -3.81
CA LYS A 85 -7.99 -14.68 -3.16
C LYS A 85 -6.60 -14.72 -2.53
N GLN A 86 -5.59 -14.34 -3.30
CA GLN A 86 -4.21 -14.22 -2.86
C GLN A 86 -3.77 -12.77 -3.04
N TRP A 87 -3.34 -12.13 -1.96
CA TRP A 87 -2.84 -10.77 -1.94
C TRP A 87 -1.38 -10.78 -1.48
N THR A 88 -0.50 -10.23 -2.31
CA THR A 88 0.91 -10.01 -1.98
C THR A 88 1.25 -8.55 -2.24
N GLU A 89 1.69 -7.84 -1.20
CA GLU A 89 2.18 -6.47 -1.30
C GLU A 89 3.62 -6.39 -0.80
N LEU A 90 4.54 -5.94 -1.65
CA LEU A 90 5.92 -5.64 -1.27
C LEU A 90 6.17 -4.14 -1.48
N GLY A 91 6.39 -3.41 -0.39
CA GLY A 91 6.48 -1.96 -0.40
C GLY A 91 7.74 -1.42 0.25
N ILE A 92 8.40 -0.46 -0.38
CA ILE A 92 9.42 0.38 0.26
C ILE A 92 8.99 1.84 0.18
N MET A 93 8.76 2.45 1.34
CA MET A 93 8.45 3.87 1.44
C MET A 93 9.60 4.60 2.15
N LYS A 94 10.30 5.49 1.43
CA LYS A 94 11.38 6.31 1.95
C LYS A 94 11.04 7.80 1.83
N GLY A 95 10.96 8.50 2.95
CA GLY A 95 10.60 9.92 2.92
C GLY A 95 10.41 10.56 4.28
N GLU A 96 10.19 11.87 4.34
CA GLU A 96 9.89 12.53 5.62
C GLU A 96 8.58 12.01 6.21
N ARG A 97 7.55 11.82 5.38
CA ARG A 97 6.21 11.43 5.80
C ARG A 97 5.66 10.31 4.93
N GLY A 98 5.53 9.12 5.51
CA GLY A 98 4.89 7.97 4.88
C GLY A 98 3.52 7.69 5.49
N LYS A 99 2.51 7.46 4.66
CA LYS A 99 1.20 7.00 5.12
C LYS A 99 0.64 5.87 4.26
N GLN A 100 0.32 4.76 4.88
CA GLN A 100 -0.42 3.66 4.28
C GLN A 100 -1.76 3.51 5.00
N VAL A 101 -2.82 3.26 4.24
CA VAL A 101 -4.16 3.02 4.78
C VAL A 101 -4.78 1.86 4.02
N LEU A 102 -5.11 0.79 4.73
CA LEU A 102 -5.89 -0.33 4.21
C LEU A 102 -7.17 -0.42 5.02
N ARG A 103 -8.30 -0.34 4.32
CA ARG A 103 -9.62 -0.37 4.94
C ARG A 103 -10.59 -1.28 4.20
N GLU A 104 -11.33 -2.10 4.93
CA GLU A 104 -12.43 -2.92 4.39
C GLU A 104 -11.96 -3.85 3.24
N ASN A 105 -10.67 -4.24 3.19
CA ASN A 105 -10.17 -5.15 2.17
C ASN A 105 -10.31 -6.61 2.62
N ILE A 106 -10.49 -7.52 1.65
CA ILE A 106 -10.74 -8.93 1.90
C ILE A 106 -9.76 -9.80 1.09
N ALA A 107 -9.07 -10.71 1.77
CA ALA A 107 -8.26 -11.75 1.13
C ALA A 107 -8.53 -13.15 1.71
N LYS A 108 -8.22 -14.23 0.98
CA LYS A 108 -8.07 -15.54 1.66
C LYS A 108 -6.68 -15.65 2.28
N GLN A 109 -5.66 -15.32 1.50
CA GLN A 109 -4.26 -15.27 1.92
C GLN A 109 -3.75 -13.86 1.68
N TRP A 110 -3.25 -13.24 2.73
CA TRP A 110 -2.68 -11.90 2.72
C TRP A 110 -1.22 -11.96 3.16
N THR A 111 -0.32 -11.47 2.32
CA THR A 111 1.09 -11.29 2.64
C THR A 111 1.50 -9.85 2.38
N GLU A 112 1.93 -9.15 3.42
CA GLU A 112 2.46 -7.79 3.31
C GLU A 112 3.91 -7.77 3.80
N LEU A 113 4.83 -7.32 2.95
CA LEU A 113 6.23 -7.07 3.31
C LEU A 113 6.56 -5.60 3.07
N GLY A 114 6.83 -4.87 4.15
CA GLY A 114 6.96 -3.41 4.09
C GLY A 114 8.23 -2.90 4.74
N ILE A 115 8.90 -1.94 4.10
CA ILE A 115 9.93 -1.11 4.74
C ILE A 115 9.51 0.35 4.67
N MET A 116 9.28 0.96 5.82
CA MET A 116 9.00 2.39 5.94
C MET A 116 10.17 3.09 6.64
N LYS A 117 10.88 3.96 5.92
CA LYS A 117 11.99 4.76 6.45
C LYS A 117 11.69 6.25 6.33
N GLY A 118 11.66 6.97 7.45
CA GLY A 118 11.33 8.38 7.44
C GLY A 118 11.31 9.07 8.79
N GLU A 119 10.99 10.36 8.83
CA GLU A 119 10.76 11.03 10.13
C GLU A 119 9.43 10.60 10.74
N ARG A 120 8.39 10.49 9.91
CA ARG A 120 7.02 10.20 10.32
C ARG A 120 6.41 9.09 9.47
N GLY A 121 6.26 7.91 10.04
CA GLY A 121 5.58 6.78 9.41
C GLY A 121 4.21 6.54 10.02
N LYS A 122 3.18 6.32 9.20
CA LYS A 122 1.86 5.91 9.69
C LYS A 122 1.27 4.79 8.84
N GLN A 123 0.96 3.66 9.47
CA GLN A 123 0.16 2.58 8.89
C GLN A 123 -1.17 2.50 9.61
N VAL A 124 -2.25 2.30 8.86
CA VAL A 124 -3.60 2.11 9.39
C VAL A 124 -4.22 0.92 8.69
N LEU A 125 -4.53 -0.13 9.44
CA LEU A 125 -5.28 -1.30 9.02
C LEU A 125 -6.62 -1.27 9.77
N ARG A 126 -7.74 -1.16 9.06
CA ARG A 126 -9.06 -1.11 9.66
C ARG A 126 -10.07 -2.01 8.94
N GLU A 127 -10.84 -2.79 9.68
CA GLU A 127 -11.96 -3.58 9.12
C GLU A 127 -11.52 -4.55 7.98
N ASN A 128 -10.24 -4.96 7.94
CA ASN A 128 -9.77 -5.90 6.91
C ASN A 128 -9.96 -7.34 7.36
N ILE A 129 -10.20 -8.24 6.41
CA ILE A 129 -10.50 -9.66 6.67
C ILE A 129 -9.55 -10.54 5.86
N ALA A 130 -8.89 -11.49 6.53
CA ALA A 130 -8.14 -12.55 5.89
C ALA A 130 -8.44 -13.93 6.50
N LYS A 131 -8.20 -15.04 5.80
CA LYS A 131 -8.10 -16.34 6.50
C LYS A 131 -6.71 -16.52 7.07
N GLN A 132 -5.69 -16.25 6.26
CA GLN A 132 -4.29 -16.26 6.66
C GLN A 132 -3.70 -14.88 6.39
N TRP A 133 -3.14 -14.27 7.43
CA TRP A 133 -2.49 -12.97 7.35
C TRP A 133 -1.04 -13.11 7.79
N THR A 134 -0.11 -12.67 6.93
CA THR A 134 1.31 -12.56 7.23
C THR A 134 1.76 -11.13 6.97
N GLU A 135 2.27 -10.45 8.00
CA GLU A 135 2.83 -9.11 7.89
C GLU A 135 4.28 -9.11 8.38
N LEU A 136 5.25 -8.77 7.52
CA LEU A 136 6.63 -8.51 7.95
C LEU A 136 6.98 -7.06 7.64
N GLY A 137 7.29 -6.29 8.67
CA GLY A 137 7.44 -4.84 8.57
C GLY A 137 8.72 -4.33 9.23
N ILE A 138 9.41 -3.41 8.58
CA ILE A 138 10.47 -2.61 9.22
C ILE A 138 10.07 -1.14 9.16
N MET A 139 9.85 -0.53 10.33
CA MET A 139 9.58 0.90 10.45
C MET A 139 10.75 1.60 11.14
N LYS A 140 11.51 2.41 10.40
CA LYS A 140 12.63 3.20 10.92
C LYS A 140 12.33 4.69 10.83
N GLY A 141 12.21 5.36 11.98
CA GLY A 141 11.91 6.78 12.01
C GLY A 141 11.66 7.37 13.37
N GLU A 142 11.75 8.69 13.50
CA GLU A 142 11.54 9.38 14.77
C GLU A 142 10.15 9.16 15.36
N ARG A 143 9.12 9.10 14.50
CA ARG A 143 7.71 8.96 14.88
C ARG A 143 7.01 7.93 13.99
N GLY A 144 7.03 6.67 14.42
CA GLY A 144 6.26 5.59 13.79
C GLY A 144 4.92 5.37 14.49
N LYS A 145 3.82 5.23 13.74
CA LYS A 145 2.52 4.85 14.29
C LYS A 145 1.84 3.78 13.47
N GLN A 146 1.54 2.65 14.09
CA GLN A 146 0.68 1.62 13.51
C GLN A 146 -0.66 1.62 14.25
N VAL A 147 -1.76 1.55 13.50
CA VAL A 147 -3.12 1.43 14.04
C VAL A 147 -3.78 0.25 13.40
N LEU A 148 -4.14 -0.74 14.20
CA LEU A 148 -5.01 -1.85 13.85
C LEU A 148 -6.36 -1.60 14.52
N ARG A 149 -7.46 -1.88 13.83
CA ARG A 149 -8.80 -1.76 14.40
C ARG A 149 -9.76 -2.68 13.67
N GLU A 150 -10.45 -3.55 14.40
CA GLU A 150 -11.53 -4.39 13.83
C GLU A 150 -11.06 -5.27 12.65
N ASN A 151 -9.77 -5.65 12.61
CA ASN A 151 -9.26 -6.59 11.59
C ASN A 151 -9.49 -8.03 12.07
N ILE A 152 -9.82 -8.92 11.14
CA ILE A 152 -10.15 -10.33 11.44
C ILE A 152 -9.24 -11.25 10.63
N ALA A 153 -8.55 -12.18 11.30
CA ALA A 153 -7.88 -13.30 10.66
C ALA A 153 -8.03 -14.60 11.45
N LYS A 154 -8.13 -15.74 10.75
CA LYS A 154 -8.09 -17.06 11.40
C LYS A 154 -6.68 -17.42 11.86
N GLN A 155 -5.69 -17.07 11.05
CA GLN A 155 -4.26 -17.20 11.36
C GLN A 155 -3.59 -15.86 11.08
N TRP A 156 -2.90 -15.33 12.08
CA TRP A 156 -2.18 -14.06 11.99
C TRP A 156 -0.73 -14.26 12.42
N THR A 157 0.19 -13.98 11.51
CA THR A 157 1.63 -13.96 11.75
C THR A 157 2.14 -12.55 11.50
N GLU A 158 2.83 -11.98 12.49
CA GLU A 158 3.43 -10.67 12.33
C GLU A 158 4.85 -10.64 12.88
N LEU A 159 5.76 -10.04 12.10
CA LEU A 159 7.12 -9.75 12.53
C LEU A 159 7.43 -8.29 12.21
N GLY A 160 7.56 -7.47 13.24
CA GLY A 160 7.81 -6.04 13.11
C GLY A 160 9.11 -5.63 13.77
N ILE A 161 9.94 -4.85 13.07
CA ILE A 161 11.04 -4.10 13.69
C ILE A 161 10.70 -2.61 13.65
N MET A 162 10.48 -2.00 14.81
CA MET A 162 10.27 -0.56 14.94
C MET A 162 11.49 0.10 15.60
N LYS A 163 12.16 1.02 14.90
CA LYS A 163 13.35 1.71 15.41
C LYS A 163 13.23 3.23 15.30
N GLY A 164 13.21 3.91 16.45
CA GLY A 164 13.32 5.36 16.60
C GLY A 164 12.55 5.91 17.81
N GLY A 165 12.66 7.23 18.06
CA GLY A 165 12.43 7.81 19.38
C GLY A 165 11.00 7.73 19.96
N ARG A 166 9.96 7.62 19.12
CA ARG A 166 8.54 7.59 19.54
C ARG A 166 7.69 6.69 18.65
N GLY A 167 8.05 5.41 18.53
CA GLY A 167 7.22 4.40 17.90
C GLY A 167 6.06 3.94 18.79
N ARG A 168 4.82 3.85 18.28
CA ARG A 168 3.70 3.23 19.02
C ARG A 168 2.75 2.46 18.10
N ARG A 169 2.32 1.29 18.58
CA ARG A 169 1.23 0.50 18.00
C ARG A 169 -0.04 0.69 18.83
N VAL A 170 -1.18 0.77 18.14
CA VAL A 170 -2.53 0.77 18.72
C VAL A 170 -3.27 -0.38 18.06
N VAL A 171 -3.91 -1.24 18.84
CA VAL A 171 -4.69 -2.40 18.39
C VAL A 171 -6.10 -2.28 18.95
#